data_AF-A0A965RZI3-F1
#
_entry.id   AF-A0A965RZI3-F1
#
_cell.length_a   1.000
_cell.length_b   1.000
_cell.length_c   1.000
_cell.angle_alpha   90.00
_cell.angle_beta   90.00
_cell.angle_gamma   90.00
#
_symmetry.space_group_name_H-M   'P 1'
#
loop_
_entity.id
_entity.type
_entity.pdbx_description
1 polymer ?
#
loop_
_entity_poly.entity_id
_entity_poly.type
_entity_poly.pdbx_seq_one_letter_code
_entity_poly.pdbx_strand_id
1 'polypeptide(L)'
;MEELVKKELKGATDLATKAKYDDALKAFRATEPTIVKFSSQALIDKYSKEVQDGIQKVQDKKNSEDQAYKDQLAKAQENYAKGRSFYNVAKNILNSDPMKSKVNEPEVVELNEKITKMEAYYLEKEAAYKSVSANKNDEAIEKLTRSSKNYVIAKKIAPQNEITQLQKSIDSLKQLVKQANVSTTNIANSTSSAVATSTKLNAPGEIVANKDAVSAYNDMNETTAYRKASPLKQQESVKDSYDYGNYYNQTVIAARQEGEKIRAYNNASVTEMVRRDVQKEAVELQYDMEDKKLLTEVTIEKQQADAKASQEKISQIIDKWKDNSDFSSEKFQRELQEQHTAQIITIDRNKSQSELKSRSLVSDDNKRQYEQQSKIEKINYANYKQDSASRAEQELRGYQIQKKADAKIVLGKNANNLVDENGVAFEKNKMTERVYKTKNSEGFVISVILRRVVVDKNGYGVVYEQITNESGTNYFTRNGSPIPESVWFNESSGETVIER
;
A
#
# COMPACT_ATOMS: atom_id res chain seq x y z
N MET A 1 -35.75 -12.30 58.67
CA MET A 1 -34.47 -12.70 58.05
C MET A 1 -34.59 -12.84 56.54
N GLU A 2 -35.37 -13.80 56.01
CA GLU A 2 -35.40 -14.06 54.56
C GLU A 2 -35.79 -12.85 53.70
N GLU A 3 -36.78 -12.05 54.12
CA GLU A 3 -37.15 -10.82 53.42
C GLU A 3 -36.05 -9.74 53.42
N LEU A 4 -35.19 -9.71 54.45
CA LEU A 4 -34.08 -8.77 54.53
C LEU A 4 -33.02 -9.11 53.47
N VAL A 5 -32.63 -10.39 53.37
CA VAL A 5 -31.71 -10.87 52.32
C VAL A 5 -32.30 -10.63 50.93
N LYS A 6 -33.58 -10.93 50.70
CA LYS A 6 -34.26 -10.61 49.42
C LYS A 6 -34.23 -9.11 49.09
N LYS A 7 -34.37 -8.24 50.09
CA LYS A 7 -34.30 -6.78 49.93
C LYS A 7 -32.86 -6.30 49.63
N GLU A 8 -31.87 -6.88 50.29
CA GLU A 8 -30.44 -6.59 50.10
C GLU A 8 -29.98 -7.00 48.68
N LEU A 9 -30.29 -8.23 48.26
CA LEU A 9 -30.01 -8.74 46.91
C LEU A 9 -30.72 -7.94 45.81
N LYS A 10 -31.98 -7.55 46.05
CA LYS A 10 -32.69 -6.64 45.13
C LYS A 10 -31.99 -5.29 45.04
N GLY A 11 -31.57 -4.70 46.17
CA GLY A 11 -30.82 -3.44 46.19
C GLY A 11 -29.52 -3.50 45.39
N ALA A 12 -28.76 -4.60 45.50
CA ALA A 12 -27.56 -4.83 44.71
C ALA A 12 -27.88 -4.96 43.19
N THR A 13 -28.96 -5.65 42.85
CA THR A 13 -29.45 -5.78 41.45
C THR A 13 -29.93 -4.44 40.87
N ASP A 14 -30.62 -3.63 41.68
CA ASP A 14 -31.09 -2.29 41.34
C ASP A 14 -29.94 -1.26 41.21
N LEU A 15 -28.73 -1.58 41.68
CA LEU A 15 -27.50 -0.82 41.41
C LEU A 15 -26.83 -1.29 40.12
N ALA A 16 -26.75 -2.61 39.89
CA ALA A 16 -26.17 -3.20 38.69
C ALA A 16 -26.91 -2.79 37.40
N THR A 17 -28.25 -2.76 37.45
CA THR A 17 -29.10 -2.27 36.34
C THR A 17 -28.90 -0.79 36.02
N LYS A 18 -28.39 0.00 36.98
CA LYS A 18 -28.04 1.43 36.82
C LYS A 18 -26.56 1.65 36.49
N ALA A 19 -25.87 0.61 36.03
CA ALA A 19 -24.42 0.59 35.74
C ALA A 19 -23.50 0.96 36.92
N LYS A 20 -24.00 0.94 38.15
CA LYS A 20 -23.21 1.22 39.37
C LYS A 20 -22.49 -0.05 39.85
N TYR A 21 -21.65 -0.64 39.00
CA TYR A 21 -21.10 -1.98 39.22
C TYR A 21 -20.29 -2.10 40.51
N ASP A 22 -19.45 -1.13 40.85
CA ASP A 22 -18.65 -1.18 42.09
C ASP A 22 -19.51 -1.02 43.36
N ASP A 23 -20.64 -0.33 43.29
CA ASP A 23 -21.59 -0.26 44.41
C ASP A 23 -22.44 -1.53 44.50
N ALA A 24 -22.82 -2.13 43.37
CA ALA A 24 -23.51 -3.41 43.31
C ALA A 24 -22.64 -4.56 43.87
N LEU A 25 -21.36 -4.62 43.48
CA LEU A 25 -20.39 -5.61 44.01
C LEU A 25 -20.17 -5.46 45.52
N LYS A 26 -20.16 -4.24 46.05
CA LYS A 26 -20.15 -4.00 47.51
C LYS A 26 -21.45 -4.47 48.16
N ALA A 27 -22.61 -4.16 47.57
CA ALA A 27 -23.92 -4.51 48.11
C ALA A 27 -24.18 -6.03 48.15
N PHE A 28 -23.78 -6.78 47.10
CA PHE A 28 -23.86 -8.24 47.12
C PHE A 28 -23.00 -8.83 48.26
N ARG A 29 -21.73 -8.43 48.37
CA ARG A 29 -20.83 -8.87 49.46
C ARG A 29 -21.34 -8.49 50.85
N ALA A 30 -21.95 -7.31 50.98
CA ALA A 30 -22.56 -6.85 52.24
C ALA A 30 -23.78 -7.69 52.68
N THR A 31 -24.32 -8.56 51.81
CA THR A 31 -25.41 -9.49 52.14
C THR A 31 -24.90 -10.75 52.85
N GLU A 32 -23.63 -11.14 52.64
CA GLU A 32 -23.03 -12.37 53.22
C GLU A 32 -23.15 -12.45 54.76
N PRO A 33 -22.89 -11.37 55.54
CA PRO A 33 -23.06 -11.39 57.00
C PRO A 33 -24.52 -11.41 57.46
N THR A 34 -25.50 -11.22 56.57
CA THR A 34 -26.93 -11.44 56.86
C THR A 34 -27.30 -12.91 56.60
N ILE A 35 -26.73 -13.53 55.56
CA ILE A 35 -26.99 -14.92 55.16
C ILE A 35 -26.49 -15.92 56.20
N VAL A 36 -25.28 -15.74 56.73
CA VAL A 36 -24.68 -16.65 57.75
C VAL A 36 -25.49 -16.70 59.06
N LYS A 37 -26.50 -15.84 59.24
CA LYS A 37 -27.42 -15.81 60.40
C LYS A 37 -28.68 -16.69 60.22
N PHE A 38 -28.84 -17.40 59.10
CA PHE A 38 -29.94 -18.38 58.97
C PHE A 38 -29.67 -19.65 59.80
N SER A 39 -30.69 -20.17 60.48
CA SER A 39 -30.62 -21.45 61.21
C SER A 39 -30.75 -22.69 60.31
N SER A 40 -30.86 -22.52 58.99
CA SER A 40 -31.04 -23.60 58.02
C SER A 40 -29.94 -23.55 56.96
N GLN A 41 -29.12 -24.60 56.89
CA GLN A 41 -28.02 -24.69 55.93
C GLN A 41 -28.50 -24.53 54.49
N ALA A 42 -29.66 -25.13 54.14
CA ALA A 42 -30.25 -25.00 52.80
C ALA A 42 -30.65 -23.54 52.43
N LEU A 43 -30.89 -22.66 53.40
CA LEU A 43 -31.08 -21.23 53.16
C LEU A 43 -29.74 -20.49 53.05
N ILE A 44 -28.72 -20.88 53.83
CA ILE A 44 -27.36 -20.37 53.68
C ILE A 44 -26.85 -20.68 52.26
N ASP A 45 -26.82 -21.96 51.88
CA ASP A 45 -26.29 -22.43 50.59
C ASP A 45 -26.97 -21.75 49.41
N LYS A 46 -28.31 -21.66 49.45
CA LYS A 46 -29.11 -20.97 48.43
C LYS A 46 -28.71 -19.51 48.30
N TYR A 47 -28.71 -18.74 49.39
CA TYR A 47 -28.48 -17.30 49.30
C TYR A 47 -27.01 -16.93 49.11
N SER A 48 -26.08 -17.73 49.63
CA SER A 48 -24.65 -17.61 49.29
C SER A 48 -24.42 -17.86 47.80
N LYS A 49 -25.13 -18.82 47.19
CA LYS A 49 -25.10 -19.00 45.73
C LYS A 49 -25.73 -17.82 44.97
N GLU A 50 -26.89 -17.32 45.40
CA GLU A 50 -27.51 -16.12 44.79
C GLU A 50 -26.57 -14.88 44.85
N VAL A 51 -25.77 -14.74 45.93
CA VAL A 51 -24.70 -13.73 46.02
C VAL A 51 -23.57 -14.00 45.02
N GLN A 52 -23.06 -15.23 44.94
CA GLN A 52 -21.95 -15.58 44.04
C GLN A 52 -22.34 -15.42 42.57
N ASP A 53 -23.49 -15.96 42.15
CA ASP A 53 -24.03 -15.81 40.79
C ASP A 53 -24.28 -14.32 40.46
N GLY A 54 -24.73 -13.53 41.44
CA GLY A 54 -24.91 -12.08 41.33
C GLY A 54 -23.60 -11.31 41.15
N ILE A 55 -22.58 -11.60 41.97
CA ILE A 55 -21.24 -11.00 41.89
C ILE A 55 -20.61 -11.31 40.53
N GLN A 56 -20.64 -12.58 40.11
CA GLN A 56 -20.06 -13.02 38.84
C GLN A 56 -20.73 -12.29 37.66
N LYS A 57 -22.06 -12.29 37.60
CA LYS A 57 -22.83 -11.61 36.55
C LYS A 57 -22.57 -10.09 36.48
N VAL A 58 -22.34 -9.43 37.61
CA VAL A 58 -21.97 -8.01 37.65
C VAL A 58 -20.53 -7.81 37.19
N GLN A 59 -19.60 -8.67 37.62
CA GLN A 59 -18.20 -8.59 37.24
C GLN A 59 -18.01 -8.82 35.73
N ASP A 60 -18.69 -9.80 35.15
CA ASP A 60 -18.64 -10.08 33.70
C ASP A 60 -19.22 -8.94 32.88
N LYS A 61 -20.36 -8.36 33.31
CA LYS A 61 -20.95 -7.19 32.63
C LYS A 61 -20.01 -5.97 32.71
N LYS A 62 -19.40 -5.72 33.87
CA LYS A 62 -18.40 -4.65 34.03
C LYS A 62 -17.19 -4.89 33.12
N ASN A 63 -16.62 -6.09 33.15
CA ASN A 63 -15.46 -6.47 32.33
C ASN A 63 -15.77 -6.29 30.83
N SER A 64 -16.95 -6.71 30.38
CA SER A 64 -17.37 -6.58 28.98
C SER A 64 -17.55 -5.12 28.55
N GLU A 65 -18.08 -4.25 29.41
CA GLU A 65 -18.25 -2.82 29.09
C GLU A 65 -16.93 -2.04 29.17
N ASP A 66 -16.08 -2.35 30.16
CA ASP A 66 -14.72 -1.79 30.27
C ASP A 66 -13.83 -2.23 29.09
N GLN A 67 -14.03 -3.44 28.55
CA GLN A 67 -13.34 -3.91 27.34
C GLN A 67 -13.86 -3.23 26.08
N ALA A 68 -15.18 -3.18 25.89
CA ALA A 68 -15.79 -2.48 24.74
C ALA A 68 -15.43 -0.98 24.69
N TYR A 69 -15.26 -0.34 25.85
CA TYR A 69 -14.71 1.01 25.97
C TYR A 69 -13.25 1.10 25.48
N LYS A 70 -12.37 0.22 25.96
CA LYS A 70 -10.95 0.19 25.53
C LYS A 70 -10.80 -0.04 24.03
N ASP A 71 -11.56 -0.98 23.47
CA ASP A 71 -11.51 -1.33 22.05
C ASP A 71 -11.97 -0.16 21.17
N GLN A 72 -13.04 0.54 21.56
CA GLN A 72 -13.52 1.72 20.83
C GLN A 72 -12.58 2.93 21.00
N LEU A 73 -11.96 3.11 22.17
CA LEU A 73 -10.94 4.13 22.38
C LEU A 73 -9.69 3.87 21.51
N ALA A 74 -9.18 2.64 21.50
CA ALA A 74 -8.06 2.24 20.65
C ALA A 74 -8.38 2.43 19.16
N LYS A 75 -9.60 2.07 18.73
CA LYS A 75 -10.10 2.29 17.36
C LYS A 75 -10.22 3.77 17.01
N ALA A 76 -10.61 4.63 17.95
CA ALA A 76 -10.60 6.09 17.74
C ALA A 76 -9.17 6.64 17.62
N GLN A 77 -8.22 6.16 18.45
CA GLN A 77 -6.80 6.52 18.36
C GLN A 77 -6.18 6.07 17.03
N GLU A 78 -6.49 4.86 16.56
CA GLU A 78 -6.05 4.31 15.27
C GLU A 78 -6.58 5.12 14.08
N ASN A 79 -7.84 5.59 14.15
CA ASN A 79 -8.39 6.48 13.13
C ASN A 79 -7.83 7.91 13.20
N TYR A 80 -7.49 8.43 14.38
CA TYR A 80 -6.72 9.67 14.50
C TYR A 80 -5.31 9.53 13.89
N ALA A 81 -4.61 8.40 14.13
CA ALA A 81 -3.28 8.15 13.57
C ALA A 81 -3.26 8.04 12.03
N LYS A 82 -4.38 7.67 11.40
CA LYS A 82 -4.56 7.69 9.93
C LYS A 82 -4.69 9.10 9.33
N GLY A 83 -4.71 10.15 10.16
CA GLY A 83 -4.67 11.55 9.73
C GLY A 83 -6.00 12.09 9.20
N ARG A 84 -5.94 13.26 8.55
CA ARG A 84 -7.07 14.16 8.27
C ARG A 84 -8.36 13.48 7.80
N SER A 85 -8.26 12.57 6.84
CA SER A 85 -9.42 11.90 6.22
C SER A 85 -10.23 11.04 7.19
N PHE A 86 -9.65 10.66 8.33
CA PHE A 86 -10.24 9.77 9.33
C PHE A 86 -10.62 10.47 10.64
N TYR A 87 -10.40 11.79 10.77
CA TYR A 87 -10.74 12.57 11.96
C TYR A 87 -12.25 12.56 12.28
N ASN A 88 -13.11 12.71 11.27
CA ASN A 88 -14.55 12.53 11.42
C ASN A 88 -14.93 11.11 11.89
N VAL A 89 -14.20 10.08 11.43
CA VAL A 89 -14.43 8.69 11.86
C VAL A 89 -14.06 8.52 13.33
N ALA A 90 -12.90 9.05 13.75
CA ALA A 90 -12.47 9.04 15.16
C ALA A 90 -13.47 9.79 16.07
N LYS A 91 -13.94 10.97 15.67
CA LYS A 91 -14.98 11.71 16.40
C LYS A 91 -16.30 10.96 16.48
N ASN A 92 -16.74 10.33 15.40
CA ASN A 92 -17.98 9.53 15.41
C ASN A 92 -17.87 8.32 16.35
N ILE A 93 -16.69 7.68 16.46
CA ILE A 93 -16.45 6.63 17.45
C ILE A 93 -16.52 7.18 18.89
N LEU A 94 -15.88 8.31 19.18
CA LEU A 94 -15.92 8.93 20.52
C LEU A 94 -17.32 9.41 20.93
N ASN A 95 -18.18 9.76 19.96
CA ASN A 95 -19.57 10.15 20.19
C ASN A 95 -20.56 8.96 20.21
N SER A 96 -20.10 7.73 19.93
CA SER A 96 -20.90 6.50 19.93
C SER A 96 -20.87 5.80 21.29
N ASP A 97 -21.79 4.86 21.52
CA ASP A 97 -21.75 4.03 22.74
C ASP A 97 -20.68 2.93 22.63
N PRO A 98 -19.97 2.59 23.73
CA PRO A 98 -20.12 3.09 25.10
C PRO A 98 -19.39 4.43 25.37
N MET A 99 -18.56 4.92 24.44
CA MET A 99 -17.69 6.10 24.62
C MET A 99 -18.43 7.36 25.09
N LYS A 100 -19.65 7.55 24.60
CA LYS A 100 -20.56 8.66 24.97
C LYS A 100 -20.87 8.74 26.47
N SER A 101 -20.97 7.60 27.16
CA SER A 101 -21.14 7.54 28.63
C SER A 101 -19.85 7.87 29.39
N LYS A 102 -18.71 7.84 28.68
CA LYS A 102 -17.33 8.04 29.16
C LYS A 102 -16.69 9.31 28.60
N VAL A 103 -17.48 10.26 28.11
CA VAL A 103 -16.99 11.51 27.47
C VAL A 103 -16.08 12.36 28.37
N ASN A 104 -16.23 12.24 29.69
CA ASN A 104 -15.43 12.95 30.70
C ASN A 104 -14.17 12.20 31.14
N GLU A 105 -13.91 10.98 30.64
CA GLU A 105 -12.68 10.25 30.98
C GLU A 105 -11.46 10.96 30.35
N PRO A 106 -10.34 11.14 31.08
CA PRO A 106 -9.22 11.98 30.62
C PRO A 106 -8.68 11.63 29.23
N GLU A 107 -8.62 10.34 28.87
CA GLU A 107 -8.11 9.88 27.58
C GLU A 107 -9.06 10.21 26.42
N VAL A 108 -10.36 10.28 26.67
CA VAL A 108 -11.39 10.66 25.69
C VAL A 108 -11.34 12.17 25.46
N VAL A 109 -11.17 12.96 26.52
CA VAL A 109 -10.99 14.41 26.45
C VAL A 109 -9.70 14.76 25.70
N GLU A 110 -8.56 14.15 26.05
CA GLU A 110 -7.27 14.40 25.40
C GLU A 110 -7.33 14.06 23.89
N LEU A 111 -8.00 12.96 23.51
CA LEU A 111 -8.14 12.58 22.11
C LEU A 111 -9.10 13.49 21.32
N ASN A 112 -10.24 13.86 21.89
CA ASN A 112 -11.20 14.74 21.22
C ASN A 112 -10.62 16.16 21.03
N GLU A 113 -9.83 16.66 21.98
CA GLU A 113 -9.07 17.91 21.78
C GLU A 113 -8.03 17.74 20.68
N LYS A 114 -7.17 16.70 20.70
CA LYS A 114 -6.18 16.44 19.63
C LYS A 114 -6.79 16.43 18.22
N ILE A 115 -7.93 15.74 18.04
CA ILE A 115 -8.63 15.70 16.74
C ILE A 115 -9.07 17.12 16.35
N THR A 116 -9.74 17.83 17.26
CA THR A 116 -10.25 19.19 17.02
C THR A 116 -9.14 20.21 16.71
N LYS A 117 -7.98 20.12 17.38
CA LYS A 117 -6.82 20.97 17.09
C LYS A 117 -6.20 20.63 15.73
N MET A 118 -6.12 19.34 15.36
CA MET A 118 -5.59 18.96 14.05
C MET A 118 -6.52 19.36 12.89
N GLU A 119 -7.84 19.31 13.08
CA GLU A 119 -8.81 19.87 12.12
C GLU A 119 -8.61 21.38 11.92
N ALA A 120 -8.52 22.12 13.03
CA ALA A 120 -8.27 23.57 13.01
C ALA A 120 -6.90 23.92 12.41
N TYR A 121 -5.87 23.10 12.64
CA TYR A 121 -4.54 23.22 12.00
C TYR A 121 -4.66 23.19 10.46
N TYR A 122 -5.33 22.15 9.90
CA TYR A 122 -5.49 22.03 8.45
C TYR A 122 -6.37 23.13 7.86
N LEU A 123 -7.46 23.51 8.54
CA LEU A 123 -8.38 24.55 8.07
C LEU A 123 -7.69 25.92 8.00
N GLU A 124 -6.93 26.30 9.03
CA GLU A 124 -6.14 27.54 9.02
C GLU A 124 -5.00 27.49 7.99
N LYS A 125 -4.38 26.32 7.74
CA LYS A 125 -3.34 26.15 6.70
C LYS A 125 -3.91 26.37 5.29
N GLU A 126 -5.08 25.80 4.98
CA GLU A 126 -5.77 26.02 3.70
C GLU A 126 -6.29 27.46 3.56
N ALA A 127 -6.80 28.07 4.64
CA ALA A 127 -7.23 29.46 4.64
C ALA A 127 -6.06 30.43 4.41
N ALA A 128 -4.87 30.11 4.92
CA ALA A 128 -3.65 30.87 4.64
C ALA A 128 -3.23 30.80 3.16
N TYR A 129 -3.18 29.60 2.57
CA TYR A 129 -2.84 29.44 1.15
C TYR A 129 -3.82 30.17 0.22
N LYS A 130 -5.12 30.17 0.57
CA LYS A 130 -6.12 31.00 -0.13
C LYS A 130 -5.81 32.50 -0.02
N SER A 131 -5.44 33.00 1.15
CA SER A 131 -5.00 34.40 1.31
C SER A 131 -3.74 34.73 0.50
N VAL A 132 -2.73 33.85 0.42
CA VAL A 132 -1.56 34.05 -0.47
C VAL A 132 -1.99 34.16 -1.93
N SER A 133 -2.86 33.24 -2.41
CA SER A 133 -3.36 33.28 -3.80
C SER A 133 -4.21 34.51 -4.13
N ALA A 134 -4.70 35.22 -3.10
CA ALA A 134 -5.43 36.48 -3.22
C ALA A 134 -4.57 37.72 -2.90
N ASN A 135 -3.23 37.57 -2.86
CA ASN A 135 -2.24 38.60 -2.49
C ASN A 135 -2.42 39.21 -1.08
N LYS A 136 -3.22 38.57 -0.21
CA LYS A 136 -3.52 38.98 1.17
C LYS A 136 -2.46 38.42 2.13
N ASN A 137 -1.21 38.82 1.95
CA ASN A 137 -0.08 38.18 2.63
C ASN A 137 -0.12 38.33 4.17
N ASP A 138 -0.58 39.45 4.72
CA ASP A 138 -0.71 39.62 6.17
C ASP A 138 -1.76 38.70 6.79
N GLU A 139 -2.92 38.52 6.13
CA GLU A 139 -3.91 37.51 6.54
C GLU A 139 -3.33 36.09 6.49
N ALA A 140 -2.48 35.79 5.50
CA ALA A 140 -1.85 34.48 5.38
C ALA A 140 -0.85 34.23 6.53
N ILE A 141 -0.06 35.25 6.90
CA ILE A 141 0.87 35.20 8.04
C ILE A 141 0.12 34.94 9.35
N GLU A 142 -1.02 35.60 9.58
CA GLU A 142 -1.84 35.35 10.77
C GLU A 142 -2.37 33.92 10.81
N LYS A 143 -2.97 33.45 9.71
CA LYS A 143 -3.59 32.11 9.61
C LYS A 143 -2.53 30.99 9.73
N LEU A 144 -1.35 31.13 9.13
CA LEU A 144 -0.23 30.20 9.37
C LEU A 144 0.22 30.21 10.84
N THR A 145 0.22 31.37 11.50
CA THR A 145 0.59 31.48 12.93
C THR A 145 -0.42 30.77 13.83
N ARG A 146 -1.72 30.88 13.53
CA ARG A 146 -2.79 30.13 14.22
C ARG A 146 -2.69 28.62 13.95
N SER A 147 -2.46 28.24 12.68
CA SER A 147 -2.24 26.86 12.24
C SER A 147 -1.08 26.21 13.02
N SER A 148 0.07 26.88 13.12
CA SER A 148 1.25 26.42 13.89
C SER A 148 0.93 26.21 15.39
N LYS A 149 0.20 27.14 16.03
CA LYS A 149 -0.25 26.98 17.42
C LYS A 149 -1.15 25.75 17.62
N ASN A 150 -2.12 25.55 16.73
CA ASN A 150 -3.02 24.39 16.77
C ASN A 150 -2.25 23.07 16.61
N TYR A 151 -1.28 23.02 15.70
CA TYR A 151 -0.39 21.87 15.51
C TYR A 151 0.43 21.56 16.77
N VAL A 152 1.01 22.57 17.43
CA VAL A 152 1.79 22.39 18.69
C VAL A 152 0.96 21.74 19.79
N ILE A 153 -0.30 22.14 19.96
CA ILE A 153 -1.18 21.58 21.02
C ILE A 153 -1.50 20.10 20.74
N ALA A 154 -1.61 19.69 19.47
CA ALA A 154 -1.89 18.30 19.09
C ALA A 154 -0.67 17.37 19.09
N LYS A 155 0.53 17.87 19.39
CA LYS A 155 1.81 17.28 18.95
C LYS A 155 2.31 16.06 19.75
N LYS A 156 1.56 14.95 19.71
CA LYS A 156 2.07 13.61 20.09
C LYS A 156 2.37 12.67 18.90
N ILE A 157 1.75 12.86 17.73
CA ILE A 157 2.02 12.05 16.51
C ILE A 157 2.04 12.93 15.25
N ALA A 158 3.04 13.79 15.13
CA ALA A 158 3.22 14.59 13.91
C ALA A 158 4.73 14.91 13.69
N PRO A 159 5.22 14.91 12.43
CA PRO A 159 6.66 14.94 12.15
C PRO A 159 7.28 16.29 12.55
N GLN A 160 8.33 16.24 13.38
CA GLN A 160 8.98 17.41 14.00
C GLN A 160 9.27 18.56 13.02
N ASN A 161 9.62 18.22 11.77
CA ASN A 161 10.02 19.14 10.71
C ASN A 161 8.87 20.02 10.16
N GLU A 162 7.60 19.66 10.37
CA GLU A 162 6.45 20.44 9.87
C GLU A 162 6.41 21.85 10.48
N ILE A 163 6.73 22.00 11.77
CA ILE A 163 6.81 23.32 12.42
C ILE A 163 7.89 24.17 11.76
N THR A 164 9.04 23.58 11.44
CA THR A 164 10.13 24.26 10.74
C THR A 164 9.72 24.71 9.34
N GLN A 165 8.90 23.93 8.63
CA GLN A 165 8.34 24.32 7.33
C GLN A 165 7.33 25.47 7.47
N LEU A 166 6.37 25.37 8.40
CA LEU A 166 5.39 26.44 8.68
C LEU A 166 6.09 27.75 9.06
N GLN A 167 7.13 27.69 9.90
CA GLN A 167 7.93 28.85 10.28
C GLN A 167 8.65 29.47 9.08
N LYS A 168 9.31 28.64 8.24
CA LYS A 168 9.92 29.12 6.98
C LYS A 168 8.90 29.80 6.06
N SER A 169 7.68 29.26 5.94
CA SER A 169 6.62 29.89 5.14
C SER A 169 6.17 31.24 5.72
N ILE A 170 5.99 31.32 7.05
CA ILE A 170 5.65 32.57 7.77
C ILE A 170 6.71 33.64 7.51
N ASP A 171 7.99 33.32 7.67
CA ASP A 171 9.07 34.30 7.57
C ASP A 171 9.37 34.70 6.12
N SER A 172 9.18 33.79 5.15
CA SER A 172 9.24 34.11 3.71
C SER A 172 8.16 35.12 3.30
N LEU A 173 6.93 34.96 3.80
CA LEU A 173 5.83 35.91 3.53
C LEU A 173 6.11 37.29 4.14
N LYS A 174 6.64 37.36 5.37
CA LYS A 174 7.07 38.62 5.99
C LYS A 174 8.14 39.33 5.13
N GLN A 175 9.08 38.58 4.57
CA GLN A 175 10.11 39.14 3.69
C GLN A 175 9.53 39.69 2.38
N LEU A 176 8.57 38.99 1.77
CA LEU A 176 7.86 39.47 0.57
C LEU A 176 7.09 40.77 0.83
N VAL A 177 6.33 40.85 1.93
CA VAL A 177 5.62 42.08 2.35
C VAL A 177 6.60 43.24 2.55
N LYS A 178 7.79 42.97 3.11
CA LYS A 178 8.84 43.98 3.30
C LYS A 178 9.45 44.48 1.97
N GLN A 179 9.53 43.65 0.94
CA GLN A 179 10.12 44.00 -0.36
C GLN A 179 9.16 44.75 -1.29
N ALA A 180 7.86 44.45 -1.25
CA ALA A 180 6.86 45.06 -2.13
C ALA A 180 6.77 46.60 -2.02
N ASN A 181 7.16 47.18 -0.88
CA ASN A 181 7.09 48.61 -0.60
C ASN A 181 8.25 49.45 -1.19
N VAL A 182 9.15 48.87 -2.00
CA VAL A 182 10.48 49.46 -2.30
C VAL A 182 10.68 49.83 -3.79
N SER A 183 9.79 49.44 -4.72
CA SER A 183 10.11 49.47 -6.16
C SER A 183 9.01 50.01 -7.08
N THR A 184 8.97 51.34 -7.29
CA THR A 184 8.22 51.98 -8.38
C THR A 184 8.93 53.23 -8.93
N THR A 185 9.54 53.15 -10.12
CA THR A 185 9.92 54.33 -10.92
C THR A 185 10.08 53.95 -12.39
N ASN A 186 9.54 54.75 -13.32
CA ASN A 186 9.48 54.45 -14.76
C ASN A 186 10.17 55.54 -15.60
N ILE A 187 10.83 55.18 -16.70
CA ILE A 187 11.16 56.06 -17.84
C ILE A 187 10.89 55.29 -19.16
N ALA A 188 10.54 55.98 -20.25
CA ALA A 188 9.96 55.41 -21.47
C ALA A 188 10.76 55.70 -22.77
N ASN A 189 10.36 55.02 -23.85
CA ASN A 189 10.97 55.02 -25.19
C ASN A 189 10.87 56.34 -25.97
N SER A 190 11.72 56.53 -27.00
CA SER A 190 11.37 57.14 -28.31
C SER A 190 12.45 56.89 -29.37
N THR A 191 12.14 57.09 -30.67
CA THR A 191 12.96 56.77 -31.87
C THR A 191 12.71 57.84 -32.97
N SER A 192 13.41 57.93 -34.12
CA SER A 192 13.54 56.97 -35.24
C SER A 192 14.44 57.53 -36.38
N SER A 193 14.55 56.78 -37.50
CA SER A 193 14.68 57.28 -38.89
C SER A 193 16.05 57.36 -39.61
N ALA A 194 15.94 57.49 -40.94
CA ALA A 194 16.93 57.64 -42.01
C ALA A 194 16.16 58.16 -43.27
N VAL A 195 16.66 58.32 -44.51
CA VAL A 195 17.90 57.89 -45.20
C VAL A 195 18.29 58.96 -46.23
N ALA A 196 19.59 59.12 -46.51
CA ALA A 196 20.11 59.61 -47.80
C ALA A 196 21.20 58.63 -48.27
N THR A 197 21.38 58.43 -49.59
CA THR A 197 22.19 57.33 -50.15
C THR A 197 23.68 57.44 -49.81
N SER A 198 24.03 56.72 -48.75
CA SER A 198 25.34 56.62 -48.13
C SER A 198 25.31 55.39 -47.22
N THR A 199 26.45 54.77 -46.93
CA THR A 199 26.50 53.62 -46.03
C THR A 199 26.37 54.11 -44.59
N LYS A 200 25.12 54.24 -44.12
CA LYS A 200 24.80 54.61 -42.75
C LYS A 200 25.38 53.61 -41.77
N LEU A 201 26.29 54.08 -40.91
CA LEU A 201 26.78 53.31 -39.78
C LEU A 201 25.69 53.26 -38.72
N ASN A 202 25.13 52.07 -38.51
CA ASN A 202 24.26 51.83 -37.38
C ASN A 202 25.08 51.93 -36.08
N ALA A 203 24.52 52.55 -35.04
CA ALA A 203 25.08 52.48 -33.70
C ALA A 203 25.13 51.01 -33.25
N PRO A 204 26.26 50.51 -32.71
CA PRO A 204 26.42 49.10 -32.31
C PRO A 204 25.86 48.83 -30.90
N GLY A 205 25.26 49.84 -30.27
CA GLY A 205 24.70 49.85 -28.94
C GLY A 205 24.14 51.23 -28.59
N GLU A 206 23.77 51.41 -27.34
CA GLU A 206 23.33 52.67 -26.76
C GLU A 206 24.53 53.62 -26.60
N ILE A 207 24.43 54.86 -27.11
CA ILE A 207 25.54 55.84 -27.06
C ILE A 207 25.75 56.35 -25.63
N VAL A 208 27.00 56.42 -25.20
CA VAL A 208 27.34 56.89 -23.84
C VAL A 208 27.44 58.41 -23.82
N ALA A 209 26.57 59.04 -23.03
CA ALA A 209 26.59 60.48 -22.81
C ALA A 209 27.98 60.96 -22.33
N ASN A 210 28.38 62.15 -22.77
CA ASN A 210 29.69 62.77 -22.46
C ASN A 210 30.93 61.94 -22.86
N LYS A 211 30.78 60.83 -23.61
CA LYS A 211 31.83 59.88 -23.99
C LYS A 211 32.56 59.18 -22.83
N ASP A 212 32.03 59.20 -21.61
CA ASP A 212 32.72 58.58 -20.47
C ASP A 212 32.70 57.04 -20.53
N ALA A 213 33.82 56.46 -20.95
CA ALA A 213 34.01 55.02 -20.98
C ALA A 213 34.04 54.38 -19.57
N VAL A 214 34.35 55.11 -18.50
CA VAL A 214 34.40 54.54 -17.14
C VAL A 214 33.01 54.09 -16.70
N SER A 215 31.98 54.92 -16.91
CA SER A 215 30.57 54.52 -16.72
C SER A 215 30.17 53.31 -17.57
N ALA A 216 30.80 53.07 -18.72
CA ALA A 216 30.49 51.92 -19.58
C ALA A 216 31.04 50.61 -19.00
N TYR A 217 32.26 50.65 -18.47
CA TYR A 217 32.89 49.49 -17.86
C TYR A 217 32.28 49.11 -16.50
N ASN A 218 31.78 50.08 -15.72
CA ASN A 218 31.11 49.79 -14.45
C ASN A 218 29.83 48.95 -14.61
N ASP A 219 28.89 49.35 -15.47
CA ASP A 219 27.66 48.59 -15.76
C ASP A 219 27.96 47.14 -16.22
N MET A 220 29.04 46.96 -16.99
CA MET A 220 29.47 45.66 -17.50
C MET A 220 30.12 44.80 -16.39
N ASN A 221 30.85 45.41 -15.46
CA ASN A 221 31.40 44.74 -14.28
C ASN A 221 30.30 44.25 -13.33
N GLU A 222 29.27 45.06 -13.08
CA GLU A 222 28.09 44.66 -12.29
C GLU A 222 27.33 43.50 -12.95
N THR A 223 27.11 43.58 -14.27
CA THR A 223 26.55 42.48 -15.08
C THR A 223 27.35 41.19 -14.91
N THR A 224 28.69 41.29 -14.98
CA THR A 224 29.61 40.16 -14.85
C THR A 224 29.56 39.53 -13.46
N ALA A 225 29.43 40.35 -12.41
CA ALA A 225 29.27 39.88 -11.03
C ALA A 225 27.93 39.14 -10.82
N TYR A 226 26.82 39.70 -11.34
CA TYR A 226 25.50 39.07 -11.30
C TYR A 226 25.50 37.70 -12.01
N ARG A 227 26.04 37.66 -13.24
CA ARG A 227 26.10 36.43 -14.06
C ARG A 227 26.95 35.33 -13.44
N LYS A 228 28.00 35.67 -12.68
CA LYS A 228 28.80 34.67 -11.91
C LYS A 228 28.03 34.10 -10.71
N ALA A 229 27.16 34.89 -10.07
CA ALA A 229 26.42 34.46 -8.88
C ALA A 229 25.15 33.64 -9.19
N SER A 230 24.49 33.89 -10.32
CA SER A 230 23.18 33.27 -10.64
C SER A 230 23.22 31.74 -10.85
N PRO A 231 24.19 31.14 -11.58
CA PRO A 231 24.28 29.70 -11.75
C PRO A 231 24.47 28.93 -10.44
N LEU A 232 25.26 29.48 -9.50
CA LEU A 232 25.45 28.91 -8.16
C LEU A 232 24.12 28.83 -7.39
N LYS A 233 23.35 29.93 -7.34
CA LYS A 233 22.04 29.95 -6.69
C LYS A 233 21.02 29.00 -7.33
N GLN A 234 21.08 28.82 -8.65
CA GLN A 234 20.27 27.83 -9.36
C GLN A 234 20.71 26.39 -9.03
N GLN A 235 22.01 26.13 -8.95
CA GLN A 235 22.54 24.81 -8.57
C GLN A 235 22.22 24.44 -7.12
N GLU A 236 22.31 25.40 -6.19
CA GLU A 236 21.89 25.24 -4.79
C GLU A 236 20.39 24.90 -4.68
N SER A 237 19.51 25.69 -5.32
CA SER A 237 18.06 25.45 -5.26
C SER A 237 17.61 24.17 -5.98
N VAL A 238 18.28 23.76 -7.06
CA VAL A 238 18.05 22.45 -7.71
C VAL A 238 18.52 21.31 -6.81
N LYS A 239 19.67 21.44 -6.15
CA LYS A 239 20.18 20.44 -5.19
C LYS A 239 19.22 20.28 -4.01
N ASP A 240 18.79 21.38 -3.39
CA ASP A 240 17.85 21.35 -2.26
C ASP A 240 16.50 20.71 -2.66
N SER A 241 16.02 20.98 -3.88
CA SER A 241 14.81 20.34 -4.43
C SER A 241 14.98 18.84 -4.64
N TYR A 242 16.14 18.41 -5.15
CA TYR A 242 16.47 17.00 -5.37
C TYR A 242 16.62 16.22 -4.05
N ASP A 243 17.34 16.78 -3.08
CA ASP A 243 17.53 16.19 -1.76
C ASP A 243 16.19 16.09 -0.99
N TYR A 244 15.33 17.11 -1.10
CA TYR A 244 13.97 17.07 -0.57
C TYR A 244 13.10 15.99 -1.23
N GLY A 245 13.17 15.85 -2.55
CA GLY A 245 12.45 14.81 -3.30
C GLY A 245 12.88 13.40 -2.90
N ASN A 246 14.18 13.17 -2.73
CA ASN A 246 14.72 11.90 -2.24
C ASN A 246 14.28 11.60 -0.80
N TYR A 247 14.40 12.57 0.11
CA TYR A 247 13.95 12.44 1.50
C TYR A 247 12.45 12.11 1.59
N TYR A 248 11.61 12.79 0.79
CA TYR A 248 10.17 12.55 0.72
C TYR A 248 9.87 11.12 0.24
N ASN A 249 10.47 10.71 -0.88
CA ASN A 249 10.28 9.36 -1.43
C ASN A 249 10.71 8.27 -0.44
N GLN A 250 11.87 8.43 0.20
CA GLN A 250 12.40 7.49 1.20
C GLN A 250 11.48 7.39 2.42
N THR A 251 10.94 8.52 2.90
CA THR A 251 9.97 8.57 4.00
C THR A 251 8.64 7.89 3.62
N VAL A 252 8.13 8.11 2.41
CA VAL A 252 6.89 7.48 1.92
C VAL A 252 7.05 5.97 1.72
N ILE A 253 8.21 5.51 1.25
CA ILE A 253 8.52 4.08 1.14
C ILE A 253 8.56 3.42 2.52
N ALA A 254 9.25 4.03 3.50
CA ALA A 254 9.29 3.51 4.87
C ALA A 254 7.90 3.45 5.50
N ALA A 255 7.07 4.47 5.33
CA ALA A 255 5.70 4.49 5.83
C ALA A 255 4.80 3.41 5.19
N ARG A 256 5.00 3.10 3.90
CA ARG A 256 4.30 1.98 3.23
C ARG A 256 4.74 0.62 3.79
N GLN A 257 6.05 0.41 3.92
CA GLN A 257 6.59 -0.84 4.47
C GLN A 257 6.11 -1.10 5.90
N GLU A 258 6.03 -0.08 6.75
CA GLU A 258 5.50 -0.23 8.11
C GLU A 258 4.00 -0.57 8.11
N GLY A 259 3.21 0.07 7.23
CA GLY A 259 1.81 -0.28 7.01
C GLY A 259 1.60 -1.72 6.51
N GLU A 260 2.52 -2.25 5.71
CA GLU A 260 2.51 -3.65 5.25
C GLU A 260 2.90 -4.63 6.36
N LYS A 261 3.88 -4.31 7.21
CA LYS A 261 4.20 -5.11 8.42
C LYS A 261 2.99 -5.22 9.36
N ILE A 262 2.29 -4.11 9.61
CA ILE A 262 1.10 -4.09 10.48
C ILE A 262 -0.01 -4.95 9.88
N ARG A 263 -0.22 -4.90 8.56
CA ARG A 263 -1.16 -5.81 7.85
C ARG A 263 -0.75 -7.27 7.98
N ALA A 264 0.53 -7.59 7.78
CA ALA A 264 1.04 -8.96 7.91
C ALA A 264 0.87 -9.51 9.34
N TYR A 265 1.17 -8.71 10.36
CA TYR A 265 0.97 -9.07 11.76
C TYR A 265 -0.52 -9.31 12.08
N ASN A 266 -1.40 -8.42 11.65
CA ASN A 266 -2.85 -8.59 11.86
C ASN A 266 -3.39 -9.83 11.14
N ASN A 267 -2.96 -10.08 9.90
CA ASN A 267 -3.35 -11.30 9.16
C ASN A 267 -2.84 -12.57 9.85
N ALA A 268 -1.61 -12.58 10.38
CA ALA A 268 -1.07 -13.71 11.13
C ALA A 268 -1.87 -13.97 12.43
N SER A 269 -2.25 -12.91 13.15
CA SER A 269 -3.09 -12.99 14.36
C SER A 269 -4.49 -13.56 14.05
N VAL A 270 -5.13 -13.12 12.96
CA VAL A 270 -6.41 -13.69 12.49
C VAL A 270 -6.25 -15.15 12.05
N THR A 271 -5.13 -15.49 11.39
CA THR A 271 -4.86 -16.87 10.96
C THR A 271 -4.74 -17.83 12.16
N GLU A 272 -4.01 -17.44 13.21
CA GLU A 272 -3.90 -18.26 14.43
C GLU A 272 -5.20 -18.29 15.25
N MET A 273 -6.03 -17.25 15.20
CA MET A 273 -7.38 -17.27 15.77
C MET A 273 -8.26 -18.32 15.08
N VAL A 274 -8.35 -18.27 13.74
CA VAL A 274 -9.08 -19.28 12.94
C VAL A 274 -8.50 -20.69 13.17
N ARG A 275 -7.17 -20.83 13.25
CA ARG A 275 -6.53 -22.12 13.53
C ARG A 275 -6.92 -22.68 14.90
N ARG A 276 -7.09 -21.83 15.92
CA ARG A 276 -7.56 -22.24 17.26
C ARG A 276 -9.03 -22.61 17.29
N ASP A 277 -9.88 -21.88 16.58
CA ASP A 277 -11.31 -22.18 16.56
C ASP A 277 -11.59 -23.48 15.78
N VAL A 278 -10.90 -23.72 14.65
CA VAL A 278 -10.91 -25.03 13.96
C VAL A 278 -10.36 -26.15 14.86
N GLN A 279 -9.36 -25.88 15.71
CA GLN A 279 -8.90 -26.87 16.70
C GLN A 279 -9.93 -27.16 17.80
N LYS A 280 -10.78 -26.21 18.21
CA LYS A 280 -11.90 -26.48 19.13
C LYS A 280 -12.97 -27.32 18.45
N GLU A 281 -13.40 -26.91 17.26
CA GLU A 281 -14.44 -27.61 16.48
C GLU A 281 -14.06 -29.08 16.21
N ALA A 282 -12.78 -29.35 15.89
CA ALA A 282 -12.28 -30.71 15.75
C ALA A 282 -12.30 -31.53 17.05
N VAL A 283 -12.08 -30.90 18.21
CA VAL A 283 -12.15 -31.56 19.53
C VAL A 283 -13.59 -31.80 19.96
N GLU A 284 -14.49 -30.85 19.74
CA GLU A 284 -15.93 -31.01 19.97
C GLU A 284 -16.49 -32.14 19.10
N LEU A 285 -16.16 -32.17 17.80
CA LEU A 285 -16.54 -33.25 16.89
C LEU A 285 -15.95 -34.61 17.29
N GLN A 286 -14.77 -34.65 17.92
CA GLN A 286 -14.21 -35.89 18.45
C GLN A 286 -15.03 -36.44 19.63
N TYR A 287 -15.39 -35.59 20.61
CA TYR A 287 -16.30 -36.00 21.69
C TYR A 287 -17.66 -36.46 21.15
N ASP A 288 -18.20 -35.74 20.17
CA ASP A 288 -19.49 -36.01 19.53
C ASP A 288 -19.50 -37.36 18.76
N MET A 289 -18.35 -37.77 18.20
CA MET A 289 -18.15 -39.11 17.63
C MET A 289 -17.99 -40.19 18.70
N GLU A 290 -17.33 -39.90 19.82
CA GLU A 290 -17.08 -40.87 20.89
C GLU A 290 -18.35 -41.22 21.68
N ASP A 291 -19.22 -40.23 21.94
CA ASP A 291 -20.56 -40.45 22.51
C ASP A 291 -21.46 -41.27 21.57
N LYS A 292 -21.46 -40.94 20.27
CA LYS A 292 -22.18 -41.73 19.24
C LYS A 292 -21.65 -43.16 19.12
N LYS A 293 -20.33 -43.38 19.27
CA LYS A 293 -19.73 -44.72 19.33
C LYS A 293 -20.26 -45.47 20.55
N LEU A 294 -20.20 -44.87 21.74
CA LEU A 294 -20.67 -45.47 22.99
C LEU A 294 -22.16 -45.86 22.91
N LEU A 295 -23.01 -44.96 22.39
CA LEU A 295 -24.44 -45.22 22.17
C LEU A 295 -24.68 -46.37 21.17
N THR A 296 -23.85 -46.47 20.14
CA THR A 296 -23.91 -47.56 19.15
C THR A 296 -23.46 -48.89 19.77
N GLU A 297 -22.41 -48.87 20.58
CA GLU A 297 -21.85 -50.04 21.28
C GLU A 297 -22.88 -50.62 22.26
N VAL A 298 -23.48 -49.79 23.12
CA VAL A 298 -24.60 -50.16 24.00
C VAL A 298 -25.82 -50.70 23.22
N THR A 299 -26.10 -50.15 22.03
CA THR A 299 -27.19 -50.64 21.17
C THR A 299 -26.88 -52.02 20.60
N ILE A 300 -25.63 -52.28 20.21
CA ILE A 300 -25.18 -53.59 19.71
C ILE A 300 -25.19 -54.62 20.84
N GLU A 301 -24.69 -54.31 22.03
CA GLU A 301 -24.73 -55.20 23.20
C GLU A 301 -26.18 -55.63 23.51
N LYS A 302 -27.12 -54.68 23.51
CA LYS A 302 -28.54 -54.98 23.71
C LYS A 302 -29.09 -55.89 22.62
N GLN A 303 -28.81 -55.62 21.35
CA GLN A 303 -29.26 -56.48 20.24
C GLN A 303 -28.66 -57.89 20.33
N GLN A 304 -27.40 -58.03 20.77
CA GLN A 304 -26.78 -59.34 20.99
C GLN A 304 -27.41 -60.09 22.17
N ALA A 305 -27.76 -59.40 23.26
CA ALA A 305 -28.47 -59.98 24.39
C ALA A 305 -29.89 -60.45 23.99
N ASP A 306 -30.64 -59.62 23.29
CA ASP A 306 -31.99 -59.95 22.77
C ASP A 306 -31.93 -61.12 21.76
N ALA A 307 -30.91 -61.15 20.90
CA ALA A 307 -30.67 -62.26 19.96
C ALA A 307 -30.30 -63.56 20.69
N LYS A 308 -29.43 -63.52 21.70
CA LYS A 308 -29.04 -64.68 22.52
C LYS A 308 -30.23 -65.25 23.29
N ALA A 309 -31.02 -64.40 23.95
CA ALA A 309 -32.26 -64.80 24.63
C ALA A 309 -33.31 -65.37 23.66
N SER A 310 -33.27 -64.98 22.38
CA SER A 310 -34.12 -65.55 21.32
C SER A 310 -33.59 -66.90 20.83
N GLN A 311 -32.28 -67.07 20.66
CA GLN A 311 -31.65 -68.35 20.33
C GLN A 311 -31.86 -69.40 21.43
N GLU A 312 -31.75 -69.01 22.70
CA GLU A 312 -32.02 -69.90 23.85
C GLU A 312 -33.47 -70.41 23.85
N LYS A 313 -34.45 -69.54 23.55
CA LYS A 313 -35.86 -69.94 23.37
C LYS A 313 -36.05 -70.87 22.17
N ILE A 314 -35.35 -70.61 21.05
CA ILE A 314 -35.43 -71.46 19.85
C ILE A 314 -34.82 -72.84 20.12
N SER A 315 -33.68 -72.93 20.83
CA SER A 315 -33.11 -74.22 21.27
C SER A 315 -34.14 -74.99 22.09
N GLN A 316 -34.71 -74.39 23.14
CA GLN A 316 -35.72 -75.04 23.98
C GLN A 316 -36.98 -75.51 23.22
N ILE A 317 -37.27 -74.94 22.04
CA ILE A 317 -38.34 -75.40 21.14
C ILE A 317 -37.86 -76.56 20.27
N ILE A 318 -36.64 -76.48 19.72
CA ILE A 318 -36.02 -77.55 18.93
C ILE A 318 -35.81 -78.81 19.78
N ASP A 319 -35.30 -78.66 21.00
CA ASP A 319 -35.05 -79.75 21.95
C ASP A 319 -36.37 -80.49 22.26
N LYS A 320 -37.43 -79.75 22.63
CA LYS A 320 -38.78 -80.32 22.84
C LYS A 320 -39.38 -80.97 21.60
N TRP A 321 -39.16 -80.40 20.42
CA TRP A 321 -39.63 -80.98 19.17
C TRP A 321 -38.87 -82.27 18.85
N LYS A 322 -37.56 -82.30 19.10
CA LYS A 322 -36.70 -83.47 18.95
C LYS A 322 -37.12 -84.59 19.91
N ASP A 323 -37.28 -84.30 21.21
CA ASP A 323 -37.74 -85.28 22.21
C ASP A 323 -39.06 -85.94 21.78
N ASN A 324 -40.02 -85.13 21.30
CA ASN A 324 -41.30 -85.63 20.81
C ASN A 324 -41.18 -86.38 19.47
N SER A 325 -40.24 -86.00 18.61
CA SER A 325 -39.94 -86.69 17.34
C SER A 325 -39.27 -88.04 17.58
N ASP A 326 -38.29 -88.10 18.47
CA ASP A 326 -37.58 -89.31 18.88
C ASP A 326 -38.52 -90.30 19.57
N PHE A 327 -39.38 -89.84 20.48
CA PHE A 327 -40.45 -90.65 21.08
C PHE A 327 -41.45 -91.19 20.03
N SER A 328 -41.82 -90.37 19.05
CA SER A 328 -42.69 -90.78 17.94
C SER A 328 -42.00 -91.79 17.00
N SER A 329 -40.70 -91.62 16.78
CA SER A 329 -39.84 -92.49 15.98
C SER A 329 -39.64 -93.84 16.67
N GLU A 330 -39.35 -93.87 17.98
CA GLU A 330 -39.26 -95.10 18.78
C GLU A 330 -40.60 -95.88 18.73
N LYS A 331 -41.73 -95.19 18.91
CA LYS A 331 -43.07 -95.80 18.78
C LYS A 331 -43.28 -96.39 17.39
N PHE A 332 -42.94 -95.66 16.32
CA PHE A 332 -43.06 -96.15 14.95
C PHE A 332 -42.09 -97.30 14.64
N GLN A 333 -40.85 -97.26 15.12
CA GLN A 333 -39.88 -98.34 14.97
C GLN A 333 -40.35 -99.61 15.69
N ARG A 334 -40.99 -99.49 16.86
CA ARG A 334 -41.59 -100.64 17.55
C ARG A 334 -42.78 -101.22 16.75
N GLU A 335 -43.69 -100.39 16.27
CA GLU A 335 -44.81 -100.80 15.41
C GLU A 335 -44.31 -101.42 14.09
N LEU A 336 -43.22 -100.89 13.52
CA LEU A 336 -42.55 -101.43 12.33
C LEU A 336 -41.80 -102.74 12.63
N GLN A 337 -41.25 -102.92 13.83
CA GLN A 337 -40.61 -104.17 14.26
C GLN A 337 -41.66 -105.26 14.55
N GLU A 338 -42.80 -104.90 15.13
CA GLU A 338 -43.98 -105.78 15.26
C GLU A 338 -44.47 -106.22 13.86
N GLN A 339 -44.61 -105.29 12.91
CA GLN A 339 -44.94 -105.61 11.52
C GLN A 339 -43.84 -106.42 10.82
N HIS A 340 -42.56 -106.12 11.00
CA HIS A 340 -41.46 -106.91 10.42
C HIS A 340 -41.42 -108.32 11.00
N THR A 341 -41.77 -108.52 12.27
CA THR A 341 -41.91 -109.86 12.86
C THR A 341 -43.03 -110.63 12.19
N ALA A 342 -44.21 -110.01 12.00
CA ALA A 342 -45.33 -110.61 11.25
C ALA A 342 -45.00 -110.84 9.76
N GLN A 343 -44.21 -109.95 9.15
CA GLN A 343 -43.73 -110.11 7.77
C GLN A 343 -42.67 -111.20 7.65
N ILE A 344 -41.75 -111.37 8.61
CA ILE A 344 -40.76 -112.47 8.61
C ILE A 344 -41.48 -113.82 8.71
N ILE A 345 -42.48 -113.95 9.59
CA ILE A 345 -43.38 -115.11 9.67
C ILE A 345 -44.08 -115.39 8.32
N THR A 346 -44.35 -114.33 7.53
CA THR A 346 -44.95 -114.44 6.18
C THR A 346 -43.90 -114.65 5.08
N ILE A 347 -42.66 -114.19 5.26
CA ILE A 347 -41.56 -114.28 4.31
C ILE A 347 -40.88 -115.64 4.41
N ASP A 348 -40.73 -116.28 5.57
CA ASP A 348 -40.26 -117.67 5.63
C ASP A 348 -41.25 -118.62 4.93
N ARG A 349 -42.55 -118.38 5.09
CA ARG A 349 -43.63 -119.04 4.33
C ARG A 349 -43.49 -118.84 2.81
N ASN A 350 -42.95 -117.71 2.34
CA ASN A 350 -42.82 -117.35 0.92
C ASN A 350 -41.42 -117.60 0.31
N LYS A 351 -40.35 -117.56 1.10
CA LYS A 351 -38.95 -117.86 0.71
C LYS A 351 -38.80 -119.34 0.40
N SER A 352 -39.51 -120.17 1.17
CA SER A 352 -39.83 -121.58 0.88
C SER A 352 -40.45 -121.81 -0.51
N GLN A 353 -40.97 -120.76 -1.19
CA GLN A 353 -41.52 -120.82 -2.55
C GLN A 353 -40.63 -120.13 -3.60
N SER A 354 -39.58 -119.39 -3.20
CA SER A 354 -38.89 -118.42 -4.07
C SER A 354 -37.43 -118.77 -4.41
N GLU A 355 -36.74 -119.55 -3.58
CA GLU A 355 -35.39 -120.07 -3.91
C GLU A 355 -35.38 -120.94 -5.19
N LEU A 356 -36.56 -121.37 -5.63
CA LEU A 356 -36.84 -122.06 -6.89
C LEU A 356 -36.55 -121.24 -8.17
N LYS A 357 -36.21 -119.95 -8.12
CA LYS A 357 -36.14 -119.07 -9.32
C LYS A 357 -34.78 -118.45 -9.70
N SER A 358 -33.91 -118.09 -8.77
CA SER A 358 -32.99 -116.95 -8.97
C SER A 358 -31.60 -117.22 -9.61
N ARG A 359 -31.40 -118.31 -10.38
CA ARG A 359 -30.05 -118.76 -10.82
C ARG A 359 -29.50 -118.19 -12.16
N SER A 360 -30.11 -117.17 -12.78
CA SER A 360 -30.07 -117.06 -14.26
C SER A 360 -29.58 -115.77 -14.96
N LEU A 361 -28.93 -114.77 -14.30
CA LEU A 361 -28.81 -113.41 -14.89
C LEU A 361 -27.47 -112.64 -14.80
N VAL A 362 -26.35 -113.21 -14.32
CA VAL A 362 -25.12 -112.43 -14.02
C VAL A 362 -24.10 -112.47 -15.18
N SER A 363 -24.28 -111.66 -16.24
CA SER A 363 -23.50 -111.79 -17.51
C SER A 363 -22.77 -110.52 -18.04
N ASP A 364 -23.46 -109.40 -18.30
CA ASP A 364 -23.10 -108.57 -19.48
C ASP A 364 -22.36 -107.22 -19.27
N ASP A 365 -22.09 -106.76 -18.03
CA ASP A 365 -21.87 -105.33 -17.73
C ASP A 365 -20.45 -104.72 -17.99
N ASN A 366 -19.69 -105.25 -18.97
CA ASN A 366 -18.21 -105.18 -18.91
C ASN A 366 -17.50 -104.49 -20.11
N LYS A 367 -18.03 -103.40 -20.68
CA LYS A 367 -17.56 -102.89 -22.01
C LYS A 367 -17.50 -101.36 -22.23
N ARG A 368 -17.10 -100.53 -21.24
CA ARG A 368 -17.36 -99.07 -21.26
C ARG A 368 -16.16 -98.09 -21.16
N GLN A 369 -14.94 -98.49 -21.53
CA GLN A 369 -13.72 -97.79 -21.04
C GLN A 369 -12.55 -97.62 -22.06
N TYR A 370 -12.73 -96.98 -23.23
CA TYR A 370 -11.63 -96.89 -24.23
C TYR A 370 -11.39 -95.57 -25.00
N GLU A 371 -12.33 -94.63 -25.14
CA GLU A 371 -12.26 -93.63 -26.23
C GLU A 371 -11.68 -92.23 -25.88
N GLN A 372 -11.28 -91.98 -24.63
CA GLN A 372 -11.01 -90.60 -24.16
C GLN A 372 -9.56 -90.08 -24.35
N GLN A 373 -8.72 -90.80 -25.10
CA GLN A 373 -7.26 -90.59 -25.13
C GLN A 373 -6.76 -90.00 -26.47
N SER A 374 -7.20 -88.77 -26.79
CA SER A 374 -6.93 -88.14 -28.11
C SER A 374 -6.72 -86.60 -27.93
N LYS A 375 -6.46 -85.25 -28.03
CA LYS A 375 -6.13 -84.26 -29.15
C LYS A 375 -5.28 -83.06 -28.68
N ILE A 376 -4.53 -83.19 -27.57
CA ILE A 376 -3.69 -82.12 -27.01
C ILE A 376 -2.32 -82.11 -27.70
N GLU A 377 -2.25 -81.70 -28.98
CA GLU A 377 -0.97 -81.54 -29.68
C GLU A 377 -1.04 -80.66 -30.95
N LYS A 378 -1.18 -79.33 -30.79
CA LYS A 378 -0.80 -78.32 -31.81
C LYS A 378 -0.74 -76.90 -31.25
N ILE A 379 0.43 -76.56 -30.74
CA ILE A 379 0.84 -75.23 -30.26
C ILE A 379 1.88 -74.65 -31.26
N ASN A 380 1.95 -73.32 -31.37
CA ASN A 380 2.96 -72.49 -32.07
C ASN A 380 3.04 -72.53 -33.62
N TYR A 381 2.71 -71.39 -34.24
CA TYR A 381 3.38 -70.85 -35.44
C TYR A 381 3.15 -69.32 -35.54
N ALA A 382 4.11 -68.56 -36.11
CA ALA A 382 4.10 -67.09 -36.34
C ALA A 382 3.79 -66.20 -35.10
N ASN A 383 4.70 -65.45 -34.46
CA ASN A 383 6.03 -64.92 -34.82
C ASN A 383 6.05 -63.78 -35.86
N TYR A 384 6.93 -62.77 -35.60
CA TYR A 384 7.50 -61.77 -36.52
C TYR A 384 6.83 -60.36 -36.71
N LYS A 385 7.69 -59.31 -36.64
CA LYS A 385 7.54 -57.91 -37.17
C LYS A 385 6.56 -56.91 -36.49
N GLN A 386 6.81 -55.58 -36.42
CA GLN A 386 7.98 -54.73 -36.79
C GLN A 386 7.97 -53.31 -36.11
N ASP A 387 9.16 -52.72 -35.85
CA ASP A 387 9.66 -51.29 -35.83
C ASP A 387 8.72 -50.03 -35.76
N SER A 388 9.15 -48.78 -35.42
CA SER A 388 10.29 -48.17 -34.65
C SER A 388 10.20 -46.61 -34.67
N ALA A 389 10.99 -45.88 -33.83
CA ALA A 389 11.37 -44.44 -33.86
C ALA A 389 10.26 -43.33 -33.75
N SER A 390 10.33 -42.15 -33.08
CA SER A 390 11.30 -41.39 -32.23
C SER A 390 12.49 -40.60 -32.85
N ARG A 391 12.76 -39.32 -32.51
CA ARG A 391 11.96 -38.32 -31.72
C ARG A 391 12.12 -36.80 -32.06
N ALA A 392 12.94 -36.00 -31.35
CA ALA A 392 12.85 -34.51 -31.29
C ALA A 392 14.15 -33.79 -30.83
N GLU A 393 14.41 -32.51 -31.21
CA GLU A 393 15.37 -31.51 -30.59
C GLU A 393 15.35 -30.08 -31.26
N GLN A 394 16.18 -29.07 -30.84
CA GLN A 394 16.20 -27.60 -31.21
C GLN A 394 17.65 -26.99 -31.21
N GLU A 395 18.06 -25.69 -31.36
CA GLU A 395 17.54 -24.27 -31.53
C GLU A 395 18.70 -23.29 -31.99
N LEU A 396 18.46 -21.96 -32.14
CA LEU A 396 19.30 -20.78 -31.65
C LEU A 396 19.98 -19.73 -32.64
N ARG A 397 19.39 -18.49 -32.72
CA ARG A 397 19.90 -17.05 -32.80
C ARG A 397 20.90 -16.39 -33.85
N GLY A 398 20.73 -15.05 -34.12
CA GLY A 398 21.58 -14.11 -34.97
C GLY A 398 21.38 -12.54 -34.76
N TYR A 399 22.08 -11.58 -35.46
CA TYR A 399 22.11 -10.09 -35.16
C TYR A 399 22.66 -9.03 -36.23
N GLN A 400 22.63 -7.68 -35.93
CA GLN A 400 23.23 -6.43 -36.59
C GLN A 400 22.42 -5.63 -37.70
N ILE A 401 22.69 -4.41 -38.28
CA ILE A 401 23.77 -3.33 -38.32
C ILE A 401 23.25 -1.87 -38.75
N GLN A 402 24.07 -0.77 -38.88
CA GLN A 402 23.74 0.69 -39.22
C GLN A 402 24.92 1.46 -39.97
N LYS A 403 25.09 2.77 -40.41
CA LYS A 403 24.59 4.23 -40.40
C LYS A 403 25.41 5.08 -41.50
N LYS A 404 25.48 6.42 -41.85
CA LYS A 404 24.81 7.79 -41.75
C LYS A 404 25.56 8.88 -42.67
N ALA A 405 25.04 10.10 -43.01
CA ALA A 405 25.70 11.19 -43.87
C ALA A 405 25.35 12.73 -43.59
N ASP A 406 25.86 13.74 -44.35
CA ASP A 406 25.92 15.24 -44.05
C ASP A 406 25.83 16.31 -45.25
N ALA A 407 26.14 17.64 -45.07
CA ALA A 407 25.80 18.85 -45.94
C ALA A 407 26.79 20.12 -45.87
N LYS A 408 26.53 21.33 -46.48
CA LYS A 408 26.90 22.78 -46.08
C LYS A 408 26.80 23.95 -47.15
N ILE A 409 27.17 25.24 -46.83
CA ILE A 409 26.89 26.54 -47.57
C ILE A 409 27.85 27.77 -47.24
N VAL A 410 27.97 28.87 -48.06
CA VAL A 410 28.75 30.16 -47.81
C VAL A 410 28.37 31.40 -48.74
N LEU A 411 28.79 32.68 -48.47
CA LEU A 411 28.58 33.93 -49.32
C LEU A 411 29.48 35.20 -48.99
N GLY A 412 29.37 36.37 -49.70
CA GLY A 412 30.16 37.66 -49.51
C GLY A 412 29.69 38.97 -50.25
N LYS A 413 30.38 40.17 -50.13
CA LYS A 413 30.01 41.50 -50.78
C LYS A 413 31.15 42.59 -51.01
N ASN A 414 30.86 43.91 -51.15
CA ASN A 414 31.72 44.99 -51.80
C ASN A 414 31.54 46.50 -51.26
N ALA A 415 32.16 47.54 -51.90
CA ALA A 415 32.47 48.95 -51.47
C ALA A 415 31.35 49.90 -50.95
N ASN A 416 31.70 50.84 -50.05
CA ASN A 416 30.83 51.44 -49.00
C ASN A 416 30.60 52.99 -49.02
N ASN A 417 31.53 53.82 -48.50
CA ASN A 417 31.44 55.27 -48.15
C ASN A 417 30.33 55.68 -47.16
N LEU A 418 30.62 56.49 -46.12
CA LEU A 418 29.93 56.42 -44.81
C LEU A 418 29.21 57.69 -44.27
N VAL A 419 28.12 57.51 -43.50
CA VAL A 419 27.47 58.53 -42.62
C VAL A 419 27.13 57.94 -41.23
N ASP A 420 26.79 58.77 -40.24
CA ASP A 420 26.53 58.38 -38.85
C ASP A 420 25.09 57.90 -38.57
N GLU A 421 24.82 57.47 -37.34
CA GLU A 421 23.52 56.98 -36.86
C GLU A 421 22.38 58.01 -36.93
N ASN A 422 22.66 59.30 -37.08
CA ASN A 422 21.69 60.37 -37.32
C ASN A 422 21.58 60.76 -38.81
N GLY A 423 22.43 60.19 -39.67
CA GLY A 423 22.52 60.51 -41.11
C GLY A 423 23.48 61.67 -41.42
N VAL A 424 24.26 62.14 -40.45
CA VAL A 424 25.27 63.20 -40.64
C VAL A 424 26.52 62.59 -41.25
N ALA A 425 27.07 63.22 -42.29
CA ALA A 425 28.32 62.77 -42.88
C ALA A 425 29.48 62.94 -41.90
N PHE A 426 30.31 61.90 -41.77
CA PHE A 426 31.60 62.02 -41.11
C PHE A 426 32.48 62.99 -41.93
N GLU A 427 33.08 63.96 -41.26
CA GLU A 427 33.95 64.95 -41.90
C GLU A 427 35.11 64.26 -42.63
N LYS A 428 35.35 64.64 -43.89
CA LYS A 428 36.50 64.15 -44.67
C LYS A 428 37.81 64.62 -44.04
N ASN A 429 38.87 63.83 -44.24
CA ASN A 429 40.20 64.12 -43.70
C ASN A 429 40.18 64.30 -42.16
N LYS A 430 39.42 63.44 -41.47
CA LYS A 430 39.21 63.51 -40.01
C LYS A 430 39.01 62.13 -39.38
N MET A 431 39.31 62.05 -38.09
CA MET A 431 39.00 60.92 -37.21
C MET A 431 37.90 61.32 -36.22
N THR A 432 36.91 60.45 -36.02
CA THR A 432 35.80 60.65 -35.08
C THR A 432 35.64 59.47 -34.13
N GLU A 433 35.81 59.70 -32.82
CA GLU A 433 35.64 58.67 -31.77
C GLU A 433 34.29 58.80 -31.04
N ARG A 434 33.60 57.66 -30.83
CA ARG A 434 32.35 57.51 -30.05
C ARG A 434 32.38 56.22 -29.20
N VAL A 435 31.65 56.21 -28.08
CA VAL A 435 31.57 55.08 -27.14
C VAL A 435 30.12 54.61 -27.03
N TYR A 436 29.91 53.28 -27.06
CA TYR A 436 28.60 52.64 -26.97
C TYR A 436 28.58 51.48 -25.95
N LYS A 437 27.42 51.21 -25.35
CA LYS A 437 27.14 50.01 -24.53
C LYS A 437 26.15 49.10 -25.27
N THR A 438 26.46 47.81 -25.42
CA THR A 438 25.52 46.82 -25.97
C THR A 438 24.89 46.04 -24.83
N LYS A 439 23.56 45.94 -24.82
CA LYS A 439 22.77 45.24 -23.78
C LYS A 439 22.21 43.92 -24.31
N ASN A 440 22.02 42.93 -23.44
CA ASN A 440 21.27 41.71 -23.78
C ASN A 440 19.75 41.93 -23.67
N SER A 441 18.97 40.89 -23.99
CA SER A 441 17.50 40.88 -23.91
C SER A 441 16.91 41.11 -22.51
N GLU A 442 17.74 41.10 -21.47
CA GLU A 442 17.36 41.31 -20.06
C GLU A 442 17.78 42.72 -19.57
N GLY A 443 18.43 43.52 -20.43
CA GLY A 443 18.90 44.87 -20.14
C GLY A 443 20.34 44.99 -19.62
N PHE A 444 21.02 43.88 -19.34
CA PHE A 444 22.40 43.86 -18.81
C PHE A 444 23.43 44.24 -19.89
N VAL A 445 24.45 45.02 -19.52
CA VAL A 445 25.52 45.45 -20.45
C VAL A 445 26.55 44.33 -20.62
N ILE A 446 26.68 43.83 -21.85
CA ILE A 446 27.52 42.67 -22.21
C ILE A 446 28.79 43.02 -23.00
N SER A 447 28.84 44.22 -23.59
CA SER A 447 30.05 44.75 -24.22
C SER A 447 30.06 46.28 -24.26
N VAL A 448 31.26 46.84 -24.19
CA VAL A 448 31.57 48.25 -24.42
C VAL A 448 32.30 48.37 -25.76
N ILE A 449 31.90 49.32 -26.60
CA ILE A 449 32.44 49.48 -27.96
C ILE A 449 32.97 50.90 -28.15
N LEU A 450 34.28 51.01 -28.38
CA LEU A 450 34.95 52.25 -28.78
C LEU A 450 35.08 52.22 -30.31
N ARG A 451 34.31 53.06 -30.99
CA ARG A 451 34.34 53.20 -32.45
C ARG A 451 35.12 54.44 -32.85
N ARG A 452 36.10 54.28 -33.73
CA ARG A 452 36.81 55.34 -34.45
C ARG A 452 36.49 55.25 -35.93
N VAL A 453 35.93 56.30 -36.50
CA VAL A 453 35.72 56.40 -37.95
C VAL A 453 36.79 57.32 -38.53
N VAL A 454 37.60 56.79 -39.45
CA VAL A 454 38.60 57.56 -40.20
C VAL A 454 38.10 57.68 -41.63
N VAL A 455 38.02 58.92 -42.14
CA VAL A 455 37.58 59.21 -43.51
C VAL A 455 38.71 59.92 -44.24
N ASP A 456 39.14 59.35 -45.37
CA ASP A 456 40.18 59.96 -46.20
C ASP A 456 39.67 61.22 -46.92
N LYS A 457 40.57 61.91 -47.65
CA LYS A 457 40.22 63.09 -48.45
C LYS A 457 39.26 62.80 -49.61
N ASN A 458 39.21 61.55 -50.09
CA ASN A 458 38.35 61.14 -51.20
C ASN A 458 36.91 60.89 -50.74
N GLY A 459 36.72 60.40 -49.52
CA GLY A 459 35.44 59.99 -48.93
C GLY A 459 35.32 58.47 -48.71
N TYR A 460 36.41 57.71 -48.87
CA TYR A 460 36.46 56.31 -48.45
C TYR A 460 36.59 56.27 -46.92
N GLY A 461 35.57 55.70 -46.29
CA GLY A 461 35.48 55.61 -44.84
C GLY A 461 35.88 54.22 -44.34
N VAL A 462 36.75 54.19 -43.34
CA VAL A 462 37.13 52.98 -42.61
C VAL A 462 36.70 53.09 -41.15
N VAL A 463 35.91 52.11 -40.71
CA VAL A 463 35.46 51.99 -39.33
C VAL A 463 36.43 51.09 -38.57
N TYR A 464 36.99 51.59 -37.49
CA TYR A 464 37.76 50.83 -36.52
C TYR A 464 36.94 50.68 -35.25
N GLU A 465 36.87 49.47 -34.70
CA GLU A 465 36.14 49.21 -33.45
C GLU A 465 37.02 48.39 -32.50
N GLN A 466 37.18 48.88 -31.27
CA GLN A 466 37.56 48.06 -30.13
C GLN A 466 36.26 47.63 -29.42
N ILE A 467 36.04 46.33 -29.33
CA ILE A 467 34.91 45.71 -28.64
C ILE A 467 35.47 45.00 -27.41
N THR A 468 35.15 45.51 -26.23
CA THR A 468 35.50 44.87 -24.96
C THR A 468 34.28 44.12 -24.44
N ASN A 469 34.39 42.82 -24.21
CA ASN A 469 33.27 42.00 -23.72
C ASN A 469 33.26 41.85 -22.18
N GLU A 470 32.23 41.19 -21.64
CA GLU A 470 32.10 40.86 -20.21
C GLU A 470 33.25 40.03 -19.61
N SER A 471 34.08 39.36 -20.42
CA SER A 471 35.31 38.69 -19.96
C SER A 471 36.56 39.60 -19.98
N GLY A 472 36.40 40.91 -20.19
CA GLY A 472 37.51 41.86 -20.30
C GLY A 472 38.39 41.65 -21.53
N THR A 473 37.90 40.91 -22.52
CA THR A 473 38.64 40.54 -23.74
C THR A 473 38.37 41.58 -24.82
N ASN A 474 39.46 42.18 -25.34
CA ASN A 474 39.40 43.12 -26.45
C ASN A 474 39.38 42.36 -27.78
N TYR A 475 38.45 42.74 -28.67
CA TYR A 475 38.44 42.37 -30.07
C TYR A 475 38.53 43.64 -30.91
N PHE A 476 39.36 43.62 -31.95
CA PHE A 476 39.55 44.78 -32.82
C PHE A 476 39.07 44.46 -34.23
N THR A 477 38.32 45.38 -34.84
CA THR A 477 37.84 45.22 -36.23
C THR A 477 38.17 46.44 -37.09
N ARG A 478 38.29 46.19 -38.40
CA ARG A 478 38.39 47.19 -39.48
C ARG A 478 37.33 46.88 -40.53
N ASN A 479 36.34 47.75 -40.69
CA ASN A 479 35.14 47.51 -41.50
C ASN A 479 34.46 46.16 -41.19
N GLY A 480 34.40 45.78 -39.90
CA GLY A 480 33.83 44.52 -39.43
C GLY A 480 34.72 43.28 -39.63
N SER A 481 35.88 43.40 -40.29
CA SER A 481 36.86 42.32 -40.40
C SER A 481 37.83 42.35 -39.21
N PRO A 482 38.14 41.22 -38.53
CA PRO A 482 39.07 41.21 -37.40
C PRO A 482 40.49 41.70 -37.77
N ILE A 483 41.12 42.44 -36.86
CA ILE A 483 42.51 42.92 -36.97
C ILE A 483 43.25 42.79 -35.62
N PRO A 484 44.60 42.83 -35.60
CA PRO A 484 45.38 42.94 -34.37
C PRO A 484 45.21 44.30 -33.65
N GLU A 485 45.45 44.31 -32.34
CA GLU A 485 45.50 45.52 -31.51
C GLU A 485 46.47 46.58 -32.04
N SER A 486 47.66 46.16 -32.50
CA SER A 486 48.66 47.06 -33.06
C SER A 486 48.22 47.73 -34.37
N VAL A 487 47.41 47.05 -35.19
CA VAL A 487 46.81 47.63 -36.40
C VAL A 487 45.75 48.64 -35.99
N TRP A 488 44.91 48.31 -35.00
CA TRP A 488 43.90 49.24 -34.51
C TRP A 488 44.53 50.49 -33.89
N PHE A 489 45.53 50.34 -33.02
CA PHE A 489 46.21 51.46 -32.36
C PHE A 489 46.87 52.41 -33.37
N ASN A 490 47.60 51.87 -34.35
CA ASN A 490 48.34 52.67 -35.33
C ASN A 490 47.48 53.26 -36.45
N GLU A 491 46.48 52.53 -36.96
CA GLU A 491 45.67 53.00 -38.11
C GLU A 491 44.45 53.84 -37.67
N SER A 492 43.88 53.59 -36.48
CA SER A 492 42.66 54.28 -36.03
C SER A 492 42.89 55.71 -35.51
N SER A 493 44.14 56.12 -35.29
CA SER A 493 44.48 57.52 -34.96
C SER A 493 44.23 58.47 -36.13
N GLY A 494 44.29 57.95 -37.36
CA GLY A 494 44.19 58.71 -38.61
C GLY A 494 45.49 59.37 -39.06
N GLU A 495 46.59 59.28 -38.30
CA GLU A 495 47.85 59.99 -38.57
C GLU A 495 48.53 59.63 -39.91
N THR A 496 48.18 58.48 -40.50
CA THR A 496 48.70 57.99 -41.78
C THR A 496 47.78 58.26 -42.99
N VAL A 497 46.58 58.80 -42.75
CA VAL A 497 45.52 58.98 -43.77
C VAL A 497 44.99 60.42 -43.82
N ILE A 498 45.14 61.18 -42.73
CA ILE A 498 44.74 62.59 -42.61
C ILE A 498 45.92 63.47 -43.05
N GLU A 499 45.74 64.25 -44.11
CA GLU A 499 46.71 65.26 -44.54
C GLU A 499 46.69 66.45 -43.57
N ARG A 500 47.87 66.97 -43.21
CA ARG A 500 48.08 68.09 -42.27
C ARG A 500 48.22 69.43 -42.99
#